data_AF-A0A1G2FHL3-F1
#
_entry.id   AF-A0A1G2FHL3-F1
#
_cell.length_a   1.000
_cell.length_b   1.000
_cell.length_c   1.000
_cell.angle_alpha   90.00
_cell.angle_beta   90.00
_cell.angle_gamma   90.00
#
_symmetry.space_group_name_H-M   'P 1'
#
loop_
_entity.id
_entity.type
_entity.pdbx_description
1 polymer ?
#
loop_
_entity_poly.entity_id
_entity_poly.type
_entity_poly.pdbx_seq_one_letter_code
_entity_poly.pdbx_strand_id
1 'polypeptide(L)'
;MPKIKDLPEDQRPREKLLKFGPEALSDKELLAILIGHGLKGKSAIDMAEELLNGYKNLKGLAGRRLDEFMKIKGIKEAKIIKIAVAFEIAKRIYFT
;
A
#
# COMPACT_ATOMS: atom_id res chain seq x y z
N MET A 1 6.94 -11.89 -13.39
CA MET A 1 7.52 -11.13 -12.26
C MET A 1 7.71 -12.06 -11.07
N PRO A 2 8.82 -11.95 -10.32
CA PRO A 2 9.05 -12.74 -9.12
C PRO A 2 7.95 -12.47 -8.08
N LYS A 3 7.58 -13.50 -7.31
CA LYS A 3 6.69 -13.32 -6.15
C LYS A 3 7.50 -12.61 -5.05
N ILE A 4 6.83 -11.92 -4.14
CA ILE A 4 7.49 -11.24 -3.01
C ILE A 4 8.38 -12.21 -2.22
N LYS A 5 7.93 -13.45 -2.03
CA LYS A 5 8.72 -14.50 -1.36
C LYS A 5 10.01 -14.91 -2.09
N ASP A 6 10.13 -14.58 -3.37
CA ASP A 6 11.32 -14.87 -4.17
C ASP A 6 12.37 -13.74 -4.04
N LEU A 7 12.01 -12.62 -3.41
CA LEU A 7 12.96 -11.56 -3.05
C LEU A 7 13.85 -12.02 -1.88
N PRO A 8 15.09 -11.49 -1.79
CA PRO A 8 15.87 -11.54 -0.56
C PRO A 8 15.03 -11.14 0.64
N GLU A 9 15.20 -11.82 1.78
CA GLU A 9 14.34 -11.65 2.95
C GLU A 9 14.29 -10.19 3.42
N ASP A 10 15.44 -9.51 3.41
CA ASP A 10 15.59 -8.11 3.78
C ASP A 10 15.00 -7.11 2.76
N GLN A 11 14.56 -7.59 1.59
CA GLN A 11 13.82 -6.81 0.60
C GLN A 11 12.31 -7.09 0.60
N ARG A 12 11.85 -8.07 1.39
CA ARG A 12 10.42 -8.33 1.54
C ARG A 12 9.84 -7.27 2.48
N PRO A 13 8.73 -6.59 2.15
CA PRO A 13 8.28 -5.42 2.90
C PRO A 13 8.06 -5.65 4.41
N ARG A 14 7.51 -6.79 4.81
CA ARG A 14 7.20 -7.06 6.23
C ARG A 14 8.47 -7.34 7.03
N GLU A 15 9.36 -8.11 6.45
CA GLU A 15 10.64 -8.50 7.02
C GLU A 15 11.58 -7.29 7.08
N LYS A 16 11.60 -6.47 6.03
CA LYS A 16 12.28 -5.16 5.99
C LYS A 16 11.77 -4.22 7.09
N LEU A 17 10.45 -4.13 7.27
CA LEU A 17 9.81 -3.35 8.35
C LEU A 17 10.26 -3.83 9.73
N LEU A 18 10.26 -5.14 9.96
CA LEU A 18 10.69 -5.73 11.24
C LEU A 18 12.19 -5.51 11.51
N LYS A 19 13.03 -5.53 10.47
CA LYS A 19 14.48 -5.45 10.59
C LYS A 19 15.01 -4.02 10.66
N PHE A 20 14.44 -3.09 9.90
CA PHE A 20 14.98 -1.75 9.69
C PHE A 20 14.01 -0.61 10.03
N GLY A 21 12.79 -0.91 10.49
CA GLY A 21 11.80 0.10 10.84
C GLY A 21 11.00 0.65 9.65
N PRO A 22 9.92 1.40 9.92
CA PRO A 22 9.02 1.95 8.89
C PRO A 22 9.68 2.93 7.91
N GLU A 23 10.69 3.65 8.35
CA GLU A 23 11.47 4.63 7.59
C GLU A 23 12.28 4.01 6.45
N ALA A 24 12.59 2.71 6.52
CA ALA A 24 13.31 2.00 5.47
C ALA A 24 12.40 1.61 4.29
N LEU A 25 11.09 1.75 4.42
CA LEU A 25 10.12 1.41 3.38
C LEU A 25 9.85 2.61 2.48
N SER A 26 9.76 2.34 1.19
CA SER A 26 9.16 3.27 0.22
C SER A 26 7.64 3.32 0.38
N ASP A 27 7.02 4.39 -0.15
CA ASP A 27 5.56 4.56 -0.18
C ASP A 27 4.82 3.33 -0.73
N LYS A 28 5.37 2.69 -1.78
CA LYS A 28 4.77 1.49 -2.37
C LYS A 28 4.88 0.27 -1.46
N GLU A 29 5.96 0.14 -0.70
CA GLU A 29 6.12 -0.95 0.27
C GLU A 29 5.19 -0.77 1.47
N LEU A 30 5.02 0.47 1.97
CA LEU A 30 4.04 0.80 3.01
C LEU A 30 2.61 0.43 2.58
N LEU A 31 2.20 0.85 1.38
CA LEU A 31 0.90 0.50 0.82
C LEU A 31 0.78 -1.01 0.56
N ALA A 32 1.83 -1.68 0.10
CA ALA A 32 1.82 -3.12 -0.14
C ALA A 32 1.52 -3.92 1.14
N ILE A 33 2.01 -3.45 2.29
CA ILE A 33 1.71 -4.06 3.60
C ILE A 33 0.22 -3.92 3.93
N LEU A 34 -0.37 -2.73 3.73
CA LEU A 34 -1.81 -2.50 3.95
C LEU A 34 -2.67 -3.33 3.00
N ILE A 35 -2.25 -3.44 1.73
CA ILE A 35 -2.90 -4.28 0.70
C ILE A 35 -2.83 -5.77 1.08
N GLY A 36 -1.74 -6.20 1.72
CA GLY A 36 -1.54 -7.53 2.28
C GLY A 36 -1.16 -8.59 1.24
N HIS A 37 -2.03 -8.85 0.26
CA HIS A 37 -1.78 -9.82 -0.80
C HIS A 37 -2.13 -9.27 -2.19
N GLY A 38 -1.39 -9.73 -3.19
CA GLY A 38 -1.66 -9.42 -4.59
C GLY A 38 -2.90 -10.13 -5.15
N LEU A 39 -3.00 -10.13 -6.49
CA LEU A 39 -3.95 -10.92 -7.27
C LEU A 39 -3.18 -11.80 -8.27
N LYS A 40 -3.85 -12.72 -8.97
CA LYS A 40 -3.18 -13.62 -9.92
C LYS A 40 -2.41 -12.81 -10.98
N GLY A 41 -1.09 -12.94 -10.99
CA GLY A 41 -0.20 -12.24 -11.93
C GLY A 41 0.25 -10.85 -11.48
N LYS A 42 -0.10 -10.37 -10.29
CA LYS A 42 0.29 -9.05 -9.78
C LYS A 42 0.50 -9.06 -8.27
N SER A 43 1.68 -8.68 -7.80
CA SER A 43 2.04 -8.65 -6.38
C SER A 43 1.38 -7.48 -5.64
N ALA A 44 1.44 -7.49 -4.31
CA ALA A 44 0.93 -6.35 -3.51
C ALA A 44 1.74 -5.06 -3.78
N ILE A 45 3.04 -5.18 -4.10
CA ILE A 45 3.91 -4.06 -4.48
C ILE A 45 3.45 -3.49 -5.83
N ASP A 46 3.20 -4.34 -6.82
CA ASP A 46 2.73 -3.90 -8.14
C ASP A 46 1.36 -3.20 -8.05
N MET A 47 0.49 -3.67 -7.15
CA MET A 47 -0.80 -3.02 -6.89
C MET A 47 -0.64 -1.66 -6.20
N ALA A 48 0.28 -1.56 -5.23
CA ALA A 48 0.60 -0.30 -4.57
C ALA A 48 1.19 0.72 -5.55
N GLU A 49 2.05 0.27 -6.45
CA GLU A 49 2.64 1.11 -7.50
C GLU A 49 1.58 1.61 -8.49
N GLU A 50 0.62 0.77 -8.89
CA GLU A 50 -0.51 1.19 -9.73
C GLU A 50 -1.38 2.26 -9.03
N LEU A 51 -1.66 2.10 -7.73
CA LEU A 51 -2.35 3.11 -6.93
C LEU A 51 -1.58 4.44 -6.95
N LEU A 52 -0.29 4.39 -6.63
CA LEU A 52 0.53 5.60 -6.59
C LEU A 52 0.62 6.27 -7.96
N ASN A 53 0.74 5.50 -9.03
CA ASN A 53 0.75 6.05 -10.39
C ASN A 53 -0.59 6.68 -10.77
N GLY A 54 -1.71 6.06 -10.39
CA GLY A 54 -3.06 6.60 -10.64
C GLY A 54 -3.35 7.89 -9.88
N TYR A 55 -2.74 8.07 -8.70
CA TYR A 55 -2.98 9.20 -7.81
C TYR A 55 -1.75 10.08 -7.54
N LYS A 56 -0.69 9.90 -8.34
CA LYS A 56 0.65 10.55 -8.27
C LYS A 56 1.49 10.23 -7.04
N ASN A 57 0.92 10.27 -5.83
CA ASN A 57 1.63 10.04 -4.56
C ASN A 57 0.63 9.76 -3.41
N LEU A 58 1.14 9.50 -2.20
CA LEU A 58 0.31 9.27 -1.00
C LEU A 58 -0.65 10.43 -0.69
N LYS A 59 -0.21 11.68 -0.88
CA LYS A 59 -1.06 12.87 -0.65
C LYS A 59 -2.23 12.90 -1.63
N GLY A 60 -1.99 12.55 -2.90
CA GLY A 60 -3.03 12.45 -3.91
C GLY A 60 -4.00 11.28 -3.66
N LEU A 61 -3.59 10.29 -2.87
CA LEU A 61 -4.41 9.16 -2.39
C LEU A 61 -5.27 9.56 -1.18
N ALA A 62 -4.68 10.20 -0.17
CA ALA A 62 -5.30 10.49 1.12
C ALA A 62 -6.53 11.43 1.07
N GLY A 63 -6.76 12.12 -0.05
CA GLY A 63 -7.90 13.02 -0.25
C GLY A 63 -9.05 12.45 -1.07
N ARG A 64 -9.03 11.16 -1.43
CA ARG A 64 -9.99 10.57 -2.39
C ARG A 64 -11.15 9.85 -1.72
N ARG A 65 -12.30 9.87 -2.39
CA ARG A 65 -13.49 9.14 -1.96
C ARG A 65 -13.28 7.63 -2.14
N LEU A 66 -13.87 6.84 -1.25
CA LEU A 66 -13.64 5.39 -1.20
C LEU A 66 -14.10 4.66 -2.47
N ASP A 67 -15.13 5.18 -3.13
CA ASP A 67 -15.68 4.65 -4.38
C ASP A 67 -14.74 4.83 -5.58
N GLU A 68 -13.82 5.78 -5.53
CA GLU A 68 -12.78 5.92 -6.55
C GLU A 68 -11.79 4.77 -6.51
N PHE A 69 -11.44 4.26 -5.32
CA PHE A 69 -10.53 3.12 -5.18
C PHE A 69 -11.13 1.81 -5.68
N MET A 70 -12.46 1.66 -5.64
CA MET A 70 -13.15 0.44 -6.11
C MET A 70 -13.03 0.22 -7.62
N LYS A 71 -12.62 1.24 -8.39
CA LYS A 71 -12.39 1.14 -9.83
C LYS A 71 -11.12 0.38 -10.19
N ILE A 72 -10.21 0.18 -9.23
CA ILE A 72 -8.94 -0.52 -9.46
C ILE A 72 -9.13 -2.02 -9.31
N LYS A 73 -8.70 -2.76 -10.34
CA LYS A 73 -8.83 -4.22 -10.37
C LYS A 73 -8.08 -4.87 -9.20
N GLY A 74 -8.81 -5.64 -8.38
CA GLY A 74 -8.26 -6.37 -7.23
C GLY A 74 -8.11 -5.57 -5.95
N ILE A 75 -8.44 -4.28 -5.97
CA ILE A 75 -8.60 -3.45 -4.78
C ILE A 75 -10.09 -3.44 -4.43
N LYS A 76 -10.46 -4.35 -3.53
CA LYS A 76 -11.82 -4.51 -3.03
C LYS A 76 -11.92 -3.93 -1.62
N GLU A 77 -13.15 -3.85 -1.14
CA GLU A 77 -13.55 -3.24 0.12
C GLU A 77 -12.55 -3.43 1.28
N ALA A 78 -12.16 -4.66 1.60
CA ALA A 78 -11.23 -4.94 2.70
C ALA A 78 -9.86 -4.23 2.58
N LYS A 79 -9.32 -4.09 1.36
CA LYS A 79 -8.06 -3.39 1.12
C LYS A 79 -8.25 -1.87 1.20
N ILE A 80 -9.38 -1.38 0.69
CA ILE A 80 -9.74 0.05 0.71
C ILE A 80 -9.93 0.54 2.15
N ILE A 81 -10.66 -0.22 2.96
CA ILE A 81 -10.92 0.11 4.37
C ILE A 81 -9.59 0.28 5.12
N LYS A 82 -8.63 -0.62 4.94
CA LYS A 82 -7.31 -0.53 5.60
C LYS A 82 -6.56 0.75 5.22
N ILE A 83 -6.53 1.08 3.93
CA ILE A 83 -5.86 2.30 3.45
C ILE A 83 -6.56 3.55 3.99
N ALA A 84 -7.89 3.58 3.94
CA ALA A 84 -8.69 4.70 4.42
C ALA A 84 -8.49 4.96 5.92
N VAL A 85 -8.51 3.89 6.73
CA VAL A 85 -8.28 3.99 8.18
C VAL A 85 -6.87 4.50 8.47
N ALA A 86 -5.85 4.01 7.76
CA ALA A 86 -4.47 4.46 7.94
C ALA A 86 -4.32 5.98 7.68
N PHE A 87 -4.95 6.49 6.61
CA PHE A 87 -4.91 7.92 6.30
C PHE A 87 -5.71 8.77 7.28
N GLU A 88 -6.88 8.32 7.71
CA GLU A 88 -7.66 9.04 8.71
C GLU A 88 -6.91 9.13 10.05
N ILE A 89 -6.22 8.06 10.48
CA ILE A 89 -5.37 8.08 11.68
C ILE A 89 -4.25 9.11 11.51
N ALA A 90 -3.52 9.09 10.39
CA ALA A 90 -2.46 10.06 10.12
C ALA A 90 -3.01 11.49 10.11
N LYS A 91 -4.17 11.71 9.49
CA LYS A 91 -4.84 13.02 9.48
C LYS A 91 -5.13 13.51 10.89
N ARG A 92 -5.62 12.63 11.77
CA ARG A 92 -5.91 12.97 13.17
C ARG A 92 -4.68 13.34 13.98
N ILE A 93 -3.56 12.67 13.74
CA ILE A 93 -2.30 12.90 14.48
C ILE A 93 -1.66 14.24 14.08
N TYR A 94 -1.70 14.60 12.80
CA TYR A 94 -0.90 15.72 12.28
C TYR A 94 -1.69 16.99 11.93
N PHE A 95 -3.01 16.92 11.84
CA PHE A 95 -3.85 18.03 11.37
C PHE A 95 -5.05 18.34 12.29
N THR A 96 -5.10 17.75 13.49
CA THR A 96 -6.11 18.02 14.52
C THR A 96 -5.40 18.27 15.83
#